data_AF-X6MH55-F1
#
_entry.id   AF-X6MH55-F1
#
_cell.length_a   1.000
_cell.length_b   1.000
_cell.length_c   1.000
_cell.angle_alpha   90.00
_cell.angle_beta   90.00
_cell.angle_gamma   90.00
#
_symmetry.space_group_name_H-M   'P 1'
#
loop_
_entity.id
_entity.type
_entity.pdbx_description
1 polymer ?
#
loop_
_entity_poly.entity_id
_entity_poly.type
_entity_poly.pdbx_seq_one_letter_code
_entity_poly.pdbx_strand_id
1 'polypeptide(L)'
;MYTCMCVVSKKDPQQKIGNNLLVANNASIKIFKSSFDVNNDTDVFGSLFLFGSRMKANNLNIHNGGKGKLANSNLELGNNAEVKGELNTKDSSVNVKNNMTISGRMMAENLVMSVKNSFTILSSGVLDASGNTTIESRKVSHNGAIHVRKDATLQMKAKASFFSSYHSIMKGREGKISIEGSTVDVNSYGNVRDLHLKGDNIVGVDDFLYGSDKKQRLKVSNNIALEKNVGSFDITQALSRDCGISLIAPMINVSNNIYSAKNVMLKSTSEVIKIINSKVDGQNTILDSAKAIEAAGSEVYGRENLMMKAVGDIVNKCTEANVGNKKKWKKGKFSAGKSMTIESKEGSIVNDASDLKCENGDIRIKSKLGVQFLARTHTYMSEKSEDKTILRSTTTTKTKTSFAACDVTAGGNILIKTEGDFKSVGTEFKAGNEFLADVKGEASLAGLVLSESEEKTESCIIRSKSLKTTGVKFENGGNLDITAENAIFERQILNN
;
A
#
# COMPACT_ATOMS: atom_id res chain seq x y z
N MET A 1 51.67 0.82 32.24
CA MET A 1 50.85 -0.10 31.41
C MET A 1 50.00 -0.92 32.38
N TYR A 2 48.76 -0.50 32.67
CA TYR A 2 47.88 -1.21 33.61
C TYR A 2 46.72 -1.84 32.85
N THR A 3 46.89 -3.10 32.49
CA THR A 3 45.83 -3.96 31.94
C THR A 3 45.06 -4.55 33.13
N CYS A 4 44.01 -3.89 33.60
CA CYS A 4 43.12 -4.51 34.59
C CYS A 4 42.10 -5.38 33.85
N MET A 5 42.41 -6.67 33.71
CA MET A 5 41.54 -7.67 33.11
C MET A 5 40.70 -8.32 34.22
N CYS A 6 39.51 -7.79 34.50
CA CYS A 6 38.56 -8.47 35.37
C CYS A 6 37.73 -9.44 34.52
N VAL A 7 38.14 -10.71 34.49
CA VAL A 7 37.30 -11.80 33.96
C VAL A 7 36.42 -12.30 35.09
N VAL A 8 35.16 -11.91 35.06
CA VAL A 8 34.17 -12.47 35.97
C VAL A 8 33.53 -13.66 35.27
N SER A 9 33.94 -14.86 35.68
CA SER A 9 33.32 -16.11 35.29
C SER A 9 32.86 -16.83 36.54
N LYS A 10 31.59 -16.64 36.91
CA LYS A 10 30.86 -17.57 37.77
C LYS A 10 29.44 -17.65 37.24
N LYS A 11 28.92 -18.87 37.16
CA LYS A 11 27.50 -19.14 36.91
C LYS A 11 26.74 -18.58 38.12
N ASP A 12 25.99 -17.49 37.94
CA ASP A 12 24.99 -16.95 38.88
C ASP A 12 25.36 -16.19 40.18
N PRO A 13 26.50 -15.49 40.37
CA PRO A 13 26.54 -14.39 41.33
C PRO A 13 26.20 -13.06 40.64
N GLN A 14 25.11 -12.43 41.07
CA GLN A 14 24.85 -11.02 40.78
C GLN A 14 25.96 -10.18 41.40
N GLN A 15 26.81 -9.59 40.56
CA GLN A 15 27.86 -8.69 41.03
C GLN A 15 27.33 -7.27 41.12
N LYS A 16 27.71 -6.54 42.17
CA LYS A 16 27.33 -5.15 42.39
C LYS A 16 28.57 -4.27 42.51
N ILE A 17 28.62 -3.19 41.74
CA ILE A 17 29.53 -2.07 41.96
C ILE A 17 28.76 -0.99 42.71
N GLY A 18 29.22 -0.69 43.93
CA GLY A 18 28.54 0.23 44.84
C GLY A 18 28.43 1.67 44.35
N ASN A 19 29.27 2.08 43.39
CA ASN A 19 29.40 3.44 42.85
C ASN A 19 29.43 3.41 41.30
N ASN A 20 30.20 4.31 40.68
CA ASN A 20 30.41 4.37 39.22
C ASN A 20 31.33 3.25 38.74
N LEU A 21 31.13 2.80 37.51
CA LEU A 21 32.10 2.02 36.76
C LEU A 21 32.81 2.92 35.75
N LEU A 22 34.12 3.10 35.92
CA LEU A 22 34.97 3.80 34.96
C LEU A 22 35.85 2.81 34.20
N VAL A 23 35.69 2.73 32.88
CA VAL A 23 36.61 2.02 32.00
C VAL A 23 37.56 3.03 31.38
N ALA A 24 38.74 3.19 31.98
CA ALA A 24 39.76 4.15 31.55
C ALA A 24 40.24 3.91 30.11
N ASN A 25 40.89 4.92 29.53
CA ASN A 25 41.56 4.80 28.24
C ASN A 25 42.50 3.59 28.23
N ASN A 26 42.48 2.82 27.13
CA ASN A 26 43.25 1.58 26.96
C ASN A 26 42.91 0.42 27.91
N ALA A 27 41.94 0.58 28.82
CA ALA A 27 41.42 -0.52 29.63
C ALA A 27 40.34 -1.30 28.86
N SER A 28 40.21 -2.59 29.15
CA SER A 28 39.12 -3.42 28.64
C SER A 28 38.52 -4.28 29.73
N ILE A 29 37.20 -4.20 29.89
CA ILE A 29 36.41 -5.07 30.77
C ILE A 29 35.56 -5.98 29.90
N LYS A 30 35.60 -7.29 30.19
CA LYS A 30 34.81 -8.30 29.48
C LYS A 30 34.01 -9.12 30.48
N ILE A 31 32.69 -9.11 30.33
CA ILE A 31 31.76 -9.78 31.24
C ILE A 31 31.02 -10.86 30.44
N PHE A 32 31.17 -12.11 30.87
CA PHE A 32 30.62 -13.27 30.18
C PHE A 32 29.55 -13.95 31.03
N LYS A 33 28.37 -14.17 30.45
CA LYS A 33 27.29 -15.01 31.02
C LYS A 33 26.99 -14.70 32.48
N SER A 34 26.99 -13.41 32.84
CA SER A 34 26.87 -12.95 34.23
C SER A 34 25.85 -11.82 34.34
N SER A 35 25.33 -11.59 35.56
CA SER A 35 24.54 -10.41 35.90
C SER A 35 25.40 -9.40 36.66
N PHE A 36 25.35 -8.15 36.24
CA PHE A 36 26.25 -7.11 36.72
C PHE A 36 25.50 -5.78 36.93
N ASP A 37 25.44 -5.32 38.17
CA ASP A 37 24.75 -4.08 38.52
C ASP A 37 25.75 -3.00 38.94
N VAL A 38 25.67 -1.83 38.32
CA VAL A 38 26.38 -0.61 38.70
C VAL A 38 25.36 0.31 39.35
N ASN A 39 25.58 0.70 40.61
CA ASN A 39 24.61 1.52 41.34
C ASN A 39 24.38 2.89 40.67
N ASN A 40 25.44 3.46 40.08
CA ASN A 40 25.42 4.78 39.46
C ASN A 40 25.80 4.69 37.97
N ASP A 41 26.79 5.45 37.53
CA ASP A 41 27.07 5.67 36.11
C ASP A 41 28.14 4.71 35.59
N THR A 42 28.03 4.34 34.32
CA THR A 42 29.09 3.61 33.60
C THR A 42 29.69 4.50 32.54
N ASP A 43 30.93 4.91 32.74
CA ASP A 43 31.71 5.74 31.83
C ASP A 43 32.76 4.88 31.10
N VAL A 44 32.67 4.83 29.78
CA VAL A 44 33.52 3.99 28.93
C VAL A 44 34.39 4.87 28.04
N PHE A 45 35.65 5.06 28.43
CA PHE A 45 36.70 5.67 27.61
C PHE A 45 37.54 4.58 26.91
N GLY A 46 37.68 3.41 27.53
CA GLY A 46 38.29 2.20 26.96
C GLY A 46 37.27 1.29 26.29
N SER A 47 37.21 0.02 26.70
CA SER A 47 36.33 -0.99 26.10
C SER A 47 35.51 -1.76 27.14
N LEU A 48 34.19 -1.75 27.01
CA LEU A 48 33.28 -2.54 27.84
C LEU A 48 32.52 -3.55 26.97
N PHE A 49 32.74 -4.84 27.20
CA PHE A 49 32.13 -5.91 26.42
C PHE A 49 31.27 -6.85 27.29
N LEU A 50 30.01 -7.01 26.93
CA LEU A 50 29.04 -7.92 27.54
C LEU A 50 28.71 -9.05 26.55
N PHE A 51 28.87 -10.30 26.98
CA PHE A 51 28.63 -11.50 26.17
C PHE A 51 27.73 -12.50 26.90
N GLY A 52 26.49 -12.65 26.47
CA GLY A 52 25.53 -13.51 27.18
C GLY A 52 25.11 -12.94 28.55
N SER A 53 25.30 -11.64 28.78
CA SER A 53 25.28 -11.04 30.12
C SER A 53 24.10 -10.09 30.31
N ARG A 54 23.74 -9.83 31.56
CA ARG A 54 22.80 -8.77 31.94
C ARG A 54 23.54 -7.67 32.68
N MET A 55 23.28 -6.42 32.33
CA MET A 55 23.80 -5.27 33.06
C MET A 55 22.69 -4.30 33.46
N LYS A 56 22.76 -3.79 34.69
CA LYS A 56 21.98 -2.64 35.13
C LYS A 56 22.92 -1.48 35.48
N ALA A 57 22.57 -0.27 35.08
CA ALA A 57 23.25 0.94 35.52
C ALA A 57 22.26 2.12 35.58
N ASN A 58 22.66 3.25 36.16
CA ASN A 58 21.88 4.47 36.05
C ASN A 58 22.06 5.09 34.66
N ASN A 59 23.29 5.47 34.30
CA ASN A 59 23.65 5.94 32.96
C ASN A 59 24.69 5.03 32.30
N LEU A 60 24.72 5.03 30.96
CA LEU A 60 25.84 4.51 30.16
C LEU A 60 26.36 5.61 29.24
N ASN A 61 27.61 6.02 29.44
CA ASN A 61 28.28 7.03 28.63
C ASN A 61 29.47 6.39 27.92
N ILE A 62 29.38 6.18 26.62
CA ILE A 62 30.51 5.73 25.79
C ILE A 62 31.14 6.98 25.19
N HIS A 63 32.27 7.38 25.76
CA HIS A 63 32.98 8.61 25.39
C HIS A 63 33.72 8.46 24.05
N ASN A 64 34.26 9.56 23.52
CA ASN A 64 35.05 9.53 22.29
C ASN A 64 36.22 8.55 22.42
N GLY A 65 36.36 7.64 21.45
CA GLY A 65 37.35 6.55 21.47
C GLY A 65 36.92 5.32 22.27
N GLY A 66 35.91 5.45 23.12
CA GLY A 66 35.32 4.36 23.88
C GLY A 66 34.53 3.38 23.01
N LYS A 67 34.51 2.11 23.43
CA LYS A 67 33.82 1.02 22.73
C LYS A 67 32.96 0.21 23.68
N GLY A 68 31.65 0.21 23.46
CA GLY A 68 30.71 -0.73 24.05
C GLY A 68 30.42 -1.88 23.10
N LYS A 69 30.37 -3.11 23.59
CA LYS A 69 29.85 -4.26 22.84
C LYS A 69 28.85 -5.05 23.67
N LEU A 70 27.68 -5.31 23.10
CA LEU A 70 26.64 -6.17 23.65
C LEU A 70 26.41 -7.31 22.65
N ALA A 71 26.65 -8.55 23.06
CA ALA A 71 26.32 -9.71 22.24
C ALA A 71 25.50 -10.68 23.06
N ASN A 72 24.30 -11.05 22.59
CA ASN A 72 23.39 -11.92 23.34
C ASN A 72 23.13 -11.39 24.77
N SER A 73 23.04 -10.08 24.94
CA SER A 73 23.08 -9.43 26.26
C SER A 73 21.89 -8.50 26.48
N ASN A 74 21.58 -8.24 27.75
CA ASN A 74 20.51 -7.34 28.17
C ASN A 74 21.10 -6.16 28.94
N LEU A 75 20.76 -4.93 28.56
CA LEU A 75 21.18 -3.72 29.24
C LEU A 75 19.96 -2.94 29.73
N GLU A 76 19.90 -2.63 31.02
CA GLU A 76 18.86 -1.80 31.63
C GLU A 76 19.47 -0.54 32.24
N LEU A 77 19.02 0.63 31.80
CA LEU A 77 19.50 1.92 32.26
C LEU A 77 18.39 2.68 32.99
N GLY A 78 18.70 3.08 34.23
CA GLY A 78 17.83 3.84 35.12
C GLY A 78 17.49 5.24 34.60
N ASN A 79 18.37 5.80 33.78
CA ASN A 79 18.26 7.14 33.24
C ASN A 79 18.69 7.18 31.75
N ASN A 80 19.87 7.71 31.41
CA ASN A 80 20.26 8.02 30.03
C ASN A 80 21.32 7.06 29.45
N ALA A 81 21.37 7.00 28.12
CA ALA A 81 22.50 6.45 27.36
C ALA A 81 23.09 7.52 26.43
N GLU A 82 24.40 7.70 26.45
CA GLU A 82 25.10 8.58 25.52
C GLU A 82 26.20 7.80 24.78
N VAL A 83 26.18 7.83 23.45
CA VAL A 83 27.16 7.15 22.60
C VAL A 83 27.87 8.20 21.75
N LYS A 84 29.02 8.69 22.26
CA LYS A 84 29.97 9.54 21.54
C LYS A 84 31.05 8.71 20.83
N GLY A 85 31.40 7.55 21.38
CA GLY A 85 32.28 6.54 20.76
C GLY A 85 31.52 5.54 19.90
N GLU A 86 31.79 4.25 20.10
CA GLU A 86 31.12 3.15 19.37
C GLU A 86 30.31 2.26 20.32
N LEU A 87 29.07 1.96 19.96
CA LEU A 87 28.28 0.91 20.60
C LEU A 87 27.89 -0.15 19.56
N ASN A 88 28.37 -1.37 19.74
CA ASN A 88 28.02 -2.51 18.88
C ASN A 88 27.08 -3.44 19.63
N THR A 89 25.87 -3.63 19.13
CA THR A 89 24.88 -4.54 19.69
C THR A 89 24.54 -5.64 18.69
N LYS A 90 24.53 -6.88 19.18
CA LYS A 90 24.16 -8.07 18.41
C LYS A 90 23.27 -8.99 19.23
N ASP A 91 22.11 -9.36 18.70
CA ASP A 91 21.16 -10.26 19.34
C ASP A 91 20.87 -9.85 20.81
N SER A 92 20.69 -8.55 21.04
CA SER A 92 20.70 -7.96 22.39
C SER A 92 19.46 -7.11 22.64
N SER A 93 19.11 -6.92 23.91
CA SER A 93 18.07 -5.99 24.32
C SER A 93 18.64 -4.81 25.12
N VAL A 94 18.10 -3.61 24.88
CA VAL A 94 18.50 -2.38 25.59
C VAL A 94 17.26 -1.61 26.03
N ASN A 95 17.13 -1.36 27.33
CA ASN A 95 16.04 -0.59 27.91
C ASN A 95 16.60 0.67 28.60
N VAL A 96 16.17 1.84 28.16
CA VAL A 96 16.63 3.15 28.66
C VAL A 96 15.44 3.91 29.23
N LYS A 97 15.42 4.14 30.54
CA LYS A 97 14.27 4.75 31.22
C LYS A 97 14.10 6.25 30.98
N ASN A 98 15.07 6.93 30.34
CA ASN A 98 14.94 8.33 29.96
C ASN A 98 15.30 8.53 28.47
N ASN A 99 16.50 9.02 28.15
CA ASN A 99 16.90 9.37 26.78
C ASN A 99 18.11 8.57 26.31
N MET A 100 18.18 8.33 25.00
CA MET A 100 19.38 7.83 24.33
C MET A 100 19.83 8.80 23.25
N THR A 101 21.11 9.18 23.28
CA THR A 101 21.72 10.09 22.31
C THR A 101 22.91 9.44 21.63
N ILE A 102 22.95 9.50 20.30
CA ILE A 102 24.07 9.00 19.47
C ILE A 102 24.71 10.19 18.76
N SER A 103 25.97 10.47 19.06
CA SER A 103 26.83 11.42 18.35
C SER A 103 28.08 10.75 17.74
N GLY A 104 28.37 9.52 18.14
CA GLY A 104 29.34 8.62 17.51
C GLY A 104 28.66 7.59 16.61
N ARG A 105 28.98 6.31 16.78
CA ARG A 105 28.42 5.22 15.97
C ARG A 105 27.73 4.18 16.82
N MET A 106 26.53 3.79 16.41
CA MET A 106 25.86 2.60 16.90
C MET A 106 25.71 1.58 15.76
N MET A 107 26.22 0.37 15.98
CA MET A 107 25.98 -0.78 15.11
C MET A 107 24.95 -1.67 15.79
N ALA A 108 23.84 -1.94 15.12
CA ALA A 108 22.74 -2.71 15.66
C ALA A 108 22.43 -3.92 14.76
N GLU A 109 22.61 -5.12 15.28
CA GLU A 109 22.26 -6.38 14.63
C GLU A 109 21.23 -7.12 15.50
N ASN A 110 20.03 -7.36 14.97
CA ASN A 110 18.94 -8.02 15.72
C ASN A 110 18.67 -7.40 17.10
N LEU A 111 18.80 -6.07 17.20
CA LEU A 111 18.63 -5.34 18.44
C LEU A 111 17.14 -5.09 18.71
N VAL A 112 16.73 -5.30 19.95
CA VAL A 112 15.44 -4.79 20.47
C VAL A 112 15.73 -3.70 21.50
N MET A 113 15.34 -2.47 21.20
CA MET A 113 15.59 -1.31 22.05
C MET A 113 14.30 -0.60 22.44
N SER A 114 14.18 -0.25 23.72
CA SER A 114 13.12 0.60 24.25
C SER A 114 13.73 1.80 24.96
N VAL A 115 13.32 3.01 24.58
CA VAL A 115 13.77 4.27 25.17
C VAL A 115 12.56 5.09 25.59
N LYS A 116 12.35 5.25 26.90
CA LYS A 116 11.08 5.78 27.44
C LYS A 116 10.69 7.15 26.86
N ASN A 117 11.65 8.07 26.73
CA ASN A 117 11.37 9.46 26.40
C ASN A 117 11.85 9.87 25.00
N SER A 118 13.15 9.87 24.73
CA SER A 118 13.66 10.25 23.40
C SER A 118 14.86 9.44 22.94
N PHE A 119 14.83 9.04 21.67
CA PHE A 119 15.97 8.47 20.94
C PHE A 119 16.44 9.47 19.89
N THR A 120 17.67 9.96 20.04
CA THR A 120 18.21 11.04 19.22
C THR A 120 19.50 10.62 18.53
N ILE A 121 19.53 10.74 17.21
CA ILE A 121 20.75 10.66 16.39
C ILE A 121 21.15 12.09 16.04
N LEU A 122 22.23 12.58 16.61
CA LEU A 122 22.77 13.91 16.31
C LEU A 122 23.44 13.94 14.92
N SER A 123 23.78 15.12 14.43
CA SER A 123 24.33 15.32 13.06
C SER A 123 25.60 14.52 12.76
N SER A 124 26.46 14.30 13.76
CA SER A 124 27.64 13.43 13.65
C SER A 124 27.34 11.95 13.91
N GLY A 125 26.15 11.64 14.41
CA GLY A 125 25.74 10.32 14.81
C GLY A 125 25.42 9.40 13.63
N VAL A 126 25.78 8.12 13.77
CA VAL A 126 25.49 7.09 12.77
C VAL A 126 24.82 5.89 13.44
N LEU A 127 23.65 5.49 12.92
CA LEU A 127 23.03 4.20 13.22
C LEU A 127 23.20 3.26 12.02
N ASP A 128 23.93 2.17 12.19
CA ASP A 128 24.16 1.13 11.19
C ASP A 128 23.41 -0.14 11.59
N ALA A 129 22.25 -0.35 10.99
CA ALA A 129 21.34 -1.46 11.28
C ALA A 129 21.54 -2.64 10.32
N SER A 130 21.57 -3.83 10.88
CA SER A 130 21.65 -5.12 10.20
C SER A 130 20.71 -6.13 10.85
N GLY A 131 20.39 -7.23 10.15
CA GLY A 131 19.37 -8.17 10.61
C GLY A 131 18.01 -7.48 10.83
N ASN A 132 17.31 -7.83 11.91
CA ASN A 132 16.01 -7.25 12.26
C ASN A 132 16.11 -6.38 13.52
N THR A 133 16.33 -5.08 13.35
CA THR A 133 16.48 -4.13 14.46
C THR A 133 15.19 -3.36 14.70
N THR A 134 14.74 -3.31 15.96
CA THR A 134 13.57 -2.55 16.41
C THR A 134 13.97 -1.56 17.50
N ILE A 135 13.60 -0.29 17.32
CA ILE A 135 13.80 0.79 18.27
C ILE A 135 12.45 1.42 18.56
N GLU A 136 12.02 1.37 19.83
CA GLU A 136 10.79 1.98 20.29
C GLU A 136 11.12 3.16 21.21
N SER A 137 10.51 4.33 20.95
CA SER A 137 10.62 5.48 21.83
C SER A 137 9.36 6.33 21.82
N ARG A 138 9.20 7.24 22.79
CA ARG A 138 8.13 8.24 22.70
C ARG A 138 8.41 9.23 21.57
N LYS A 139 9.65 9.72 21.45
CA LYS A 139 10.08 10.64 20.39
C LYS A 139 11.35 10.13 19.73
N VAL A 140 11.44 10.24 18.40
CA VAL A 140 12.66 9.98 17.64
C VAL A 140 13.09 11.23 16.90
N SER A 141 14.34 11.64 17.07
CA SER A 141 14.96 12.75 16.33
C SER A 141 16.15 12.24 15.53
N HIS A 142 16.10 12.40 14.22
CA HIS A 142 17.10 11.91 13.27
C HIS A 142 17.77 13.08 12.55
N ASN A 143 18.95 13.47 13.00
CA ASN A 143 19.73 14.57 12.42
C ASN A 143 21.01 14.09 11.72
N GLY A 144 21.47 12.87 12.02
CA GLY A 144 22.69 12.27 11.46
C GLY A 144 22.40 11.28 10.33
N ALA A 145 23.03 10.11 10.37
CA ALA A 145 22.90 9.08 9.34
C ALA A 145 22.29 7.78 9.88
N ILE A 146 21.34 7.24 9.12
CA ILE A 146 20.83 5.87 9.22
C ILE A 146 21.30 5.08 8.00
N HIS A 147 22.00 3.98 8.26
CA HIS A 147 22.39 3.00 7.26
C HIS A 147 21.71 1.66 7.60
N VAL A 148 21.02 1.07 6.62
CA VAL A 148 20.42 -0.26 6.72
C VAL A 148 21.11 -1.17 5.71
N ARG A 149 21.71 -2.25 6.21
CA ARG A 149 22.46 -3.21 5.39
C ARG A 149 21.54 -4.03 4.49
N LYS A 150 22.17 -4.77 3.59
CA LYS A 150 21.50 -5.72 2.69
C LYS A 150 20.62 -6.69 3.47
N ASP A 151 19.40 -6.88 2.98
CA ASP A 151 18.37 -7.78 3.52
C ASP A 151 17.99 -7.51 4.99
N ALA A 152 18.41 -6.36 5.54
CA ALA A 152 18.09 -5.95 6.89
C ALA A 152 16.80 -5.12 6.96
N THR A 153 16.15 -5.16 8.11
CA THR A 153 15.00 -4.33 8.45
C THR A 153 15.31 -3.49 9.67
N LEU A 154 15.10 -2.17 9.55
CA LEU A 154 15.05 -1.24 10.67
C LEU A 154 13.60 -0.81 10.91
N GLN A 155 13.10 -1.04 12.11
CA GLN A 155 11.80 -0.56 12.57
C GLN A 155 11.99 0.49 13.67
N MET A 156 11.48 1.70 13.45
CA MET A 156 11.50 2.77 14.44
C MET A 156 10.07 3.14 14.79
N LYS A 157 9.65 2.84 16.03
CA LYS A 157 8.32 3.17 16.53
C LYS A 157 8.41 4.34 17.51
N ALA A 158 8.04 5.51 17.04
CA ALA A 158 8.00 6.75 17.80
C ALA A 158 6.56 7.04 18.25
N LYS A 159 6.17 6.63 19.47
CA LYS A 159 4.77 6.68 19.94
C LYS A 159 4.09 8.05 19.72
N ALA A 160 4.84 9.15 19.88
CA ALA A 160 4.34 10.49 19.62
C ALA A 160 4.84 11.04 18.27
N SER A 161 6.15 11.05 18.04
CA SER A 161 6.68 11.76 16.87
C SER A 161 8.04 11.25 16.38
N PHE A 162 8.16 11.06 15.08
CA PHE A 162 9.42 10.92 14.37
C PHE A 162 9.70 12.20 13.57
N PHE A 163 10.85 12.82 13.82
CA PHE A 163 11.33 13.96 13.04
C PHE A 163 12.70 13.65 12.49
N SER A 164 12.91 13.97 11.22
CA SER A 164 14.25 14.00 10.64
C SER A 164 14.56 15.36 10.04
N SER A 165 15.83 15.76 10.14
CA SER A 165 16.27 17.06 9.63
C SER A 165 16.53 17.01 8.12
N TYR A 166 16.61 18.19 7.54
CA TYR A 166 17.01 18.39 6.16
C TYR A 166 18.46 17.91 5.87
N HIS A 167 19.31 17.79 6.88
CA HIS A 167 20.71 17.34 6.71
C HIS A 167 20.90 15.86 7.05
N SER A 168 19.84 15.16 7.38
CA SER A 168 19.90 13.76 7.80
C SER A 168 19.92 12.80 6.62
N ILE A 169 20.55 11.64 6.79
CA ILE A 169 20.76 10.64 5.74
C ILE A 169 19.99 9.36 6.05
N MET A 170 19.25 8.82 5.09
CA MET A 170 18.73 7.45 5.13
C MET A 170 19.25 6.67 3.92
N LYS A 171 20.09 5.67 4.17
CA LYS A 171 20.56 4.73 3.14
C LYS A 171 20.14 3.31 3.50
N GLY A 172 19.46 2.65 2.58
CA GLY A 172 19.03 1.26 2.71
C GLY A 172 18.79 0.66 1.35
N ARG A 173 19.77 0.78 0.43
CA ARG A 173 19.61 0.40 -1.00
C ARG A 173 19.15 -1.04 -1.22
N GLU A 174 19.38 -1.90 -0.25
CA GLU A 174 19.00 -3.32 -0.26
C GLU A 174 18.24 -3.74 1.01
N GLY A 175 17.80 -2.77 1.83
CA GLY A 175 17.13 -3.02 3.11
C GLY A 175 15.80 -2.28 3.22
N LYS A 176 15.05 -2.57 4.28
CA LYS A 176 13.76 -1.95 4.59
C LYS A 176 13.88 -0.97 5.76
N ILE A 177 13.30 0.22 5.61
CA ILE A 177 13.11 1.16 6.71
C ILE A 177 11.60 1.29 6.96
N SER A 178 11.19 1.07 8.20
CA SER A 178 9.82 1.23 8.68
C SER A 178 9.79 2.24 9.82
N ILE A 179 9.01 3.29 9.67
CA ILE A 179 8.87 4.36 10.67
C ILE A 179 7.39 4.47 11.03
N GLU A 180 7.10 4.41 12.33
CA GLU A 180 5.75 4.53 12.86
C GLU A 180 5.69 5.62 13.93
N GLY A 181 4.63 6.43 13.94
CA GLY A 181 4.34 7.35 15.05
C GLY A 181 3.12 8.23 14.83
N SER A 182 2.57 8.88 15.86
CA SER A 182 1.42 9.78 15.66
C SER A 182 1.73 10.90 14.65
N THR A 183 2.91 11.50 14.72
CA THR A 183 3.43 12.37 13.65
C THR A 183 4.71 11.80 13.06
N VAL A 184 4.77 11.69 11.74
CA VAL A 184 5.96 11.26 11.00
C VAL A 184 6.35 12.34 10.01
N ASP A 185 7.51 12.96 10.25
CA ASP A 185 8.10 13.98 9.38
C ASP A 185 9.48 13.50 8.92
N VAL A 186 9.55 13.16 7.63
CA VAL A 186 10.77 12.65 7.02
C VAL A 186 11.31 13.68 6.02
N ASN A 187 12.45 14.29 6.34
CA ASN A 187 13.14 15.28 5.48
C ASN A 187 14.54 14.82 5.06
N SER A 188 14.84 13.52 5.25
CA SER A 188 16.16 12.94 4.97
C SER A 188 16.49 12.86 3.48
N TYR A 189 17.79 12.78 3.18
CA TYR A 189 18.28 12.41 1.87
C TYR A 189 18.81 10.98 1.81
N GLY A 190 18.83 10.38 0.61
CA GLY A 190 19.49 9.11 0.35
C GLY A 190 18.71 8.19 -0.56
N ASN A 191 19.02 6.90 -0.47
CA ASN A 191 18.43 5.86 -1.32
C ASN A 191 18.01 4.69 -0.44
N VAL A 192 16.74 4.32 -0.50
CA VAL A 192 16.16 3.21 0.24
C VAL A 192 15.45 2.26 -0.73
N ARG A 193 15.51 0.96 -0.45
CA ARG A 193 14.80 -0.04 -1.26
C ARG A 193 13.32 0.03 -0.95
N ASP A 194 13.00 -0.20 0.32
CA ASP A 194 11.63 -0.18 0.83
C ASP A 194 11.50 0.84 1.95
N LEU A 195 10.50 1.71 1.83
CA LEU A 195 10.15 2.71 2.83
C LEU A 195 8.70 2.51 3.25
N HIS A 196 8.47 2.32 4.53
CA HIS A 196 7.12 2.31 5.12
C HIS A 196 7.02 3.40 6.16
N LEU A 197 6.11 4.35 5.95
CA LEU A 197 5.78 5.41 6.89
C LEU A 197 4.36 5.18 7.39
N LYS A 198 4.18 5.11 8.71
CA LYS A 198 2.88 4.92 9.36
C LYS A 198 2.64 6.00 10.40
N GLY A 199 1.49 6.66 10.38
CA GLY A 199 1.14 7.62 11.42
C GLY A 199 -0.23 8.25 11.31
N ASP A 200 -0.58 9.06 12.29
CA ASP A 200 -1.84 9.83 12.24
C ASP A 200 -1.67 11.03 11.28
N ASN A 201 -0.50 11.67 11.36
CA ASN A 201 -0.08 12.77 10.51
C ASN A 201 1.28 12.46 9.88
N ILE A 202 1.30 12.22 8.56
CA ILE A 202 2.55 12.11 7.80
C ILE A 202 2.77 13.48 7.13
N VAL A 203 3.82 14.17 7.55
CA VAL A 203 4.19 15.50 7.03
C VAL A 203 5.02 15.33 5.76
N GLY A 204 4.82 16.23 4.79
CA GLY A 204 5.58 16.20 3.53
C GLY A 204 5.21 15.05 2.60
N VAL A 205 4.02 14.45 2.76
CA VAL A 205 3.50 13.39 1.87
C VAL A 205 3.62 13.79 0.40
N ASP A 206 3.37 15.05 0.08
CA ASP A 206 3.46 15.56 -1.29
C ASP A 206 4.88 15.48 -1.84
N ASP A 207 5.91 15.72 -1.02
CA ASP A 207 7.31 15.58 -1.42
C ASP A 207 7.66 14.11 -1.71
N PHE A 208 7.07 13.17 -0.97
CA PHE A 208 7.25 11.73 -1.17
C PHE A 208 6.55 11.19 -2.39
N LEU A 209 5.34 11.71 -2.66
CA LEU A 209 4.49 11.27 -3.74
C LEU A 209 4.89 11.95 -5.05
N TYR A 210 4.86 13.28 -5.12
CA TYR A 210 4.90 14.01 -6.38
C TYR A 210 6.31 14.41 -6.80
N GLY A 211 7.19 14.68 -5.85
CA GLY A 211 8.62 14.95 -6.05
C GLY A 211 8.97 15.58 -7.41
N SER A 212 8.49 16.79 -7.68
CA SER A 212 8.87 17.57 -8.85
C SER A 212 10.08 18.48 -8.54
N ASP A 213 10.92 18.69 -9.55
CA ASP A 213 12.02 19.66 -9.59
C ASP A 213 13.07 19.60 -8.44
N LYS A 214 14.12 18.82 -8.69
CA LYS A 214 15.41 18.83 -7.96
C LYS A 214 15.42 18.41 -6.48
N LYS A 215 14.31 17.93 -5.88
CA LYS A 215 14.29 17.53 -4.45
C LYS A 215 13.58 16.21 -4.13
N GLN A 216 13.68 15.16 -4.95
CA GLN A 216 13.50 13.80 -4.42
C GLN A 216 14.69 13.44 -3.55
N ARG A 217 14.70 13.96 -2.32
CA ARG A 217 15.82 13.81 -1.40
C ARG A 217 15.99 12.36 -1.00
N LEU A 218 14.87 11.67 -0.79
CA LEU A 218 14.83 10.23 -0.52
C LEU A 218 14.31 9.49 -1.75
N LYS A 219 15.20 8.81 -2.46
CA LYS A 219 14.84 7.93 -3.58
C LYS A 219 14.44 6.55 -3.04
N VAL A 220 13.26 6.09 -3.43
CA VAL A 220 12.76 4.74 -3.11
C VAL A 220 12.81 3.88 -4.37
N SER A 221 13.56 2.78 -4.36
CA SER A 221 13.78 1.96 -5.57
C SER A 221 12.83 0.77 -5.73
N ASN A 222 12.18 0.33 -4.65
CA ASN A 222 11.29 -0.83 -4.69
C ASN A 222 9.85 -0.53 -4.31
N ASN A 223 9.58 -0.17 -3.06
CA ASN A 223 8.21 0.10 -2.62
C ASN A 223 8.15 1.25 -1.63
N ILE A 224 7.26 2.20 -1.88
CA ILE A 224 6.85 3.22 -0.92
C ILE A 224 5.48 2.86 -0.36
N ALA A 225 5.39 2.68 0.95
CA ALA A 225 4.15 2.45 1.67
C ALA A 225 3.88 3.61 2.63
N LEU A 226 2.75 4.29 2.45
CA LEU A 226 2.27 5.34 3.33
C LEU A 226 0.97 4.89 3.98
N GLU A 227 0.95 4.88 5.31
CA GLU A 227 -0.18 4.42 6.11
C GLU A 227 -0.64 5.52 7.07
N LYS A 228 -1.80 6.11 6.79
CA LYS A 228 -2.46 7.03 7.70
C LYS A 228 -3.44 6.27 8.59
N ASN A 229 -3.37 6.47 9.90
CA ASN A 229 -4.35 5.91 10.83
C ASN A 229 -5.67 6.72 10.84
N VAL A 230 -5.59 8.02 10.53
CA VAL A 230 -6.72 8.95 10.51
C VAL A 230 -6.70 9.80 9.23
N GLY A 231 -7.86 10.30 8.83
CA GLY A 231 -7.99 11.18 7.66
C GLY A 231 -7.94 10.45 6.31
N SER A 232 -7.54 11.18 5.26
CA SER A 232 -7.55 10.73 3.88
C SER A 232 -6.18 10.87 3.20
N PHE A 233 -6.01 10.12 2.10
CA PHE A 233 -5.11 10.49 1.01
C PHE A 233 -5.93 11.09 -0.13
N ASP A 234 -5.65 12.35 -0.47
CA ASP A 234 -6.28 13.07 -1.57
C ASP A 234 -5.25 13.29 -2.69
N ILE A 235 -5.34 12.49 -3.75
CA ILE A 235 -4.43 12.52 -4.89
C ILE A 235 -4.99 13.48 -5.94
N THR A 236 -4.62 14.75 -5.80
CA THR A 236 -5.07 15.86 -6.65
C THR A 236 -4.05 16.24 -7.73
N GLN A 237 -2.82 15.75 -7.61
CA GLN A 237 -1.74 15.94 -8.58
C GLN A 237 -1.34 14.60 -9.21
N ALA A 238 -0.78 14.66 -10.42
CA ALA A 238 -0.34 13.44 -11.11
C ALA A 238 0.83 12.82 -10.35
N LEU A 239 0.69 11.56 -9.98
CA LEU A 239 1.67 10.76 -9.27
C LEU A 239 2.30 9.76 -10.26
N SER A 240 3.62 9.82 -10.45
CA SER A 240 4.35 8.88 -11.31
C SER A 240 5.65 8.43 -10.64
N ARG A 241 5.84 7.12 -10.49
CA ARG A 241 7.01 6.54 -9.81
C ARG A 241 7.52 5.25 -10.48
N ASP A 242 8.83 5.05 -10.43
CA ASP A 242 9.47 3.78 -10.87
C ASP A 242 9.41 2.67 -9.81
N CYS A 243 8.85 2.97 -8.63
CA CYS A 243 8.68 2.05 -7.52
C CYS A 243 7.20 1.75 -7.27
N GLY A 244 6.94 0.68 -6.51
CA GLY A 244 5.60 0.33 -6.07
C GLY A 244 5.04 1.39 -5.11
N ILE A 245 3.75 1.65 -5.20
CA ILE A 245 3.03 2.64 -4.41
C ILE A 245 1.98 1.90 -3.59
N SER A 246 2.03 2.02 -2.27
CA SER A 246 1.02 1.48 -1.36
C SER A 246 0.48 2.60 -0.48
N LEU A 247 -0.80 2.95 -0.67
CA LEU A 247 -1.49 3.97 0.14
C LEU A 247 -2.53 3.27 1.01
N ILE A 248 -2.44 3.46 2.32
CA ILE A 248 -3.33 2.85 3.31
C ILE A 248 -3.91 3.97 4.18
N ALA A 249 -5.22 4.18 4.19
CA ALA A 249 -5.85 5.23 5.01
C ALA A 249 -7.31 4.90 5.29
N PRO A 250 -7.99 5.58 6.24
CA PRO A 250 -9.45 5.48 6.36
C PRO A 250 -10.16 5.69 5.03
N MET A 251 -9.80 6.74 4.29
CA MET A 251 -10.37 7.11 2.99
C MET A 251 -9.28 7.41 1.96
N ILE A 252 -9.52 7.08 0.69
CA ILE A 252 -8.62 7.44 -0.42
C ILE A 252 -9.44 8.08 -1.54
N ASN A 253 -9.10 9.31 -1.92
CA ASN A 253 -9.68 10.01 -3.05
C ASN A 253 -8.61 10.23 -4.13
N VAL A 254 -8.91 9.82 -5.36
CA VAL A 254 -8.03 9.96 -6.51
C VAL A 254 -8.75 10.80 -7.56
N SER A 255 -8.32 12.05 -7.71
CA SER A 255 -8.84 13.00 -8.71
C SER A 255 -7.79 13.38 -9.76
N ASN A 256 -6.61 12.77 -9.69
CA ASN A 256 -5.59 12.83 -10.72
C ASN A 256 -4.90 11.47 -10.89
N ASN A 257 -4.07 11.34 -11.92
CA ASN A 257 -3.53 10.05 -12.32
C ASN A 257 -2.48 9.51 -11.35
N ILE A 258 -2.45 8.19 -11.17
CA ILE A 258 -1.41 7.43 -10.48
C ILE A 258 -0.80 6.46 -11.48
N TYR A 259 0.51 6.55 -11.66
CA TYR A 259 1.30 5.66 -12.49
C TYR A 259 2.45 5.06 -11.67
N SER A 260 2.57 3.73 -11.70
CA SER A 260 3.74 3.04 -11.17
C SER A 260 4.31 2.08 -12.20
N ALA A 261 5.64 2.08 -12.33
CA ALA A 261 6.34 1.04 -13.09
C ALA A 261 6.16 -0.36 -12.46
N LYS A 262 5.86 -0.43 -11.15
CA LYS A 262 5.61 -1.63 -10.37
C LYS A 262 4.15 -1.64 -9.87
N ASN A 263 3.88 -2.16 -8.69
CA ASN A 263 2.53 -2.35 -8.18
C ASN A 263 1.92 -1.05 -7.65
N VAL A 264 0.60 -0.88 -7.81
CA VAL A 264 -0.19 0.13 -7.10
C VAL A 264 -1.16 -0.59 -6.16
N MET A 265 -1.11 -0.26 -4.88
CA MET A 265 -2.06 -0.72 -3.87
C MET A 265 -2.74 0.47 -3.22
N LEU A 266 -4.07 0.53 -3.30
CA LEU A 266 -4.89 1.48 -2.56
C LEU A 266 -5.73 0.67 -1.58
N LYS A 267 -5.57 0.95 -0.28
CA LYS A 267 -6.30 0.26 0.78
C LYS A 267 -7.04 1.25 1.66
N SER A 268 -8.38 1.14 1.72
CA SER A 268 -9.15 1.88 2.72
C SER A 268 -9.39 1.03 3.96
N THR A 269 -9.25 1.61 5.14
CA THR A 269 -9.40 0.90 6.42
C THR A 269 -10.79 1.03 7.04
N SER A 270 -11.57 2.04 6.65
CA SER A 270 -12.94 2.22 7.16
C SER A 270 -13.93 2.87 6.18
N GLU A 271 -13.45 3.62 5.18
CA GLU A 271 -14.29 4.38 4.24
C GLU A 271 -14.08 3.93 2.79
N VAL A 272 -14.57 4.74 1.84
CA VAL A 272 -14.60 4.43 0.41
C VAL A 272 -13.24 4.75 -0.26
N ILE A 273 -12.88 3.97 -1.27
CA ILE A 273 -11.88 4.36 -2.27
C ILE A 273 -12.63 5.01 -3.44
N LYS A 274 -12.42 6.31 -3.68
CA LYS A 274 -13.04 7.07 -4.76
C LYS A 274 -12.01 7.41 -5.84
N ILE A 275 -12.30 7.09 -7.08
CA ILE A 275 -11.44 7.39 -8.25
C ILE A 275 -12.29 8.12 -9.28
N ILE A 276 -12.05 9.42 -9.46
CA ILE A 276 -12.91 10.28 -10.29
C ILE A 276 -12.09 10.88 -11.42
N ASN A 277 -12.54 10.67 -12.65
CA ASN A 277 -11.94 11.22 -13.87
C ASN A 277 -10.43 10.97 -14.03
N SER A 278 -9.91 9.92 -13.41
CA SER A 278 -8.47 9.68 -13.24
C SER A 278 -8.05 8.32 -13.79
N LYS A 279 -6.74 8.12 -13.94
CA LYS A 279 -6.16 6.83 -14.29
C LYS A 279 -5.32 6.28 -13.13
N VAL A 280 -5.52 5.01 -12.77
CA VAL A 280 -4.68 4.27 -11.82
C VAL A 280 -4.04 3.11 -12.57
N ASP A 281 -2.72 3.14 -12.74
CA ASP A 281 -1.97 2.23 -13.61
C ASP A 281 -0.75 1.68 -12.89
N GLY A 282 -0.70 0.36 -12.77
CA GLY A 282 0.42 -0.38 -12.18
C GLY A 282 0.68 -1.69 -12.94
N GLN A 283 1.81 -2.32 -12.65
CA GLN A 283 2.08 -3.71 -13.04
C GLN A 283 0.98 -4.62 -12.47
N ASN A 284 0.81 -4.59 -11.15
CA ASN A 284 -0.38 -5.13 -10.50
C ASN A 284 -1.10 -3.99 -9.79
N THR A 285 -2.41 -3.92 -9.95
CA THR A 285 -3.23 -2.89 -9.31
C THR A 285 -4.20 -3.57 -8.34
N ILE A 286 -4.12 -3.17 -7.08
CA ILE A 286 -4.90 -3.74 -5.98
C ILE A 286 -5.69 -2.62 -5.32
N LEU A 287 -7.02 -2.74 -5.33
CA LEU A 287 -7.93 -1.88 -4.57
C LEU A 287 -8.59 -2.74 -3.48
N ASP A 288 -8.35 -2.43 -2.22
CA ASP A 288 -8.87 -3.18 -1.07
C ASP A 288 -9.61 -2.22 -0.13
N SER A 289 -10.94 -2.27 -0.14
CA SER A 289 -11.77 -1.32 0.59
C SER A 289 -12.57 -1.97 1.73
N ALA A 290 -12.48 -1.37 2.91
CA ALA A 290 -13.30 -1.75 4.06
C ALA A 290 -14.79 -1.35 3.91
N LYS A 291 -15.15 -0.52 2.92
CA LYS A 291 -16.52 -0.04 2.71
C LYS A 291 -17.00 -0.17 1.28
N ALA A 292 -16.48 0.61 0.34
CA ALA A 292 -16.87 0.53 -1.06
C ALA A 292 -15.74 1.01 -1.99
N ILE A 293 -15.83 0.67 -3.28
CA ILE A 293 -14.96 1.21 -4.33
C ILE A 293 -15.87 1.92 -5.34
N GLU A 294 -15.59 3.19 -5.61
CA GLU A 294 -16.33 4.00 -6.59
C GLU A 294 -15.35 4.56 -7.63
N ALA A 295 -15.46 4.09 -8.86
CA ALA A 295 -14.71 4.61 -10.01
C ALA A 295 -15.67 5.27 -11.00
N ALA A 296 -15.49 6.57 -11.24
CA ALA A 296 -16.40 7.38 -12.03
C ALA A 296 -15.63 8.09 -13.17
N GLY A 297 -15.86 7.66 -14.42
CA GLY A 297 -15.13 8.15 -15.60
C GLY A 297 -13.62 7.90 -15.49
N SER A 298 -13.25 6.82 -14.81
CA SER A 298 -11.86 6.52 -14.46
C SER A 298 -11.38 5.26 -15.14
N GLU A 299 -10.07 5.18 -15.35
CA GLU A 299 -9.41 4.01 -15.88
C GLU A 299 -8.59 3.35 -14.77
N VAL A 300 -8.92 2.13 -14.37
CA VAL A 300 -8.12 1.35 -13.44
C VAL A 300 -7.50 0.19 -14.21
N TYR A 301 -6.18 0.16 -14.28
CA TYR A 301 -5.43 -0.78 -15.09
C TYR A 301 -4.37 -1.50 -14.27
N GLY A 302 -4.43 -2.83 -14.29
CA GLY A 302 -3.32 -3.68 -13.87
C GLY A 302 -2.70 -4.33 -15.11
N ARG A 303 -1.52 -3.87 -15.54
CA ARG A 303 -0.83 -4.38 -16.75
C ARG A 303 -0.66 -5.89 -16.74
N GLU A 304 -0.55 -6.50 -15.55
CA GLU A 304 -0.66 -7.94 -15.36
C GLU A 304 -1.98 -8.29 -14.69
N ASN A 305 -2.19 -7.87 -13.43
CA ASN A 305 -3.37 -8.26 -12.66
C ASN A 305 -4.10 -7.06 -12.07
N LEU A 306 -5.42 -7.09 -12.14
CA LEU A 306 -6.30 -6.18 -11.42
C LEU A 306 -7.09 -6.95 -10.35
N MET A 307 -6.91 -6.56 -9.09
CA MET A 307 -7.68 -7.10 -7.97
C MET A 307 -8.45 -5.99 -7.28
N MET A 308 -9.76 -6.15 -7.16
CA MET A 308 -10.64 -5.23 -6.47
C MET A 308 -11.45 -6.00 -5.44
N LYS A 309 -11.34 -5.59 -4.17
CA LYS A 309 -12.06 -6.18 -3.05
C LYS A 309 -12.72 -5.07 -2.25
N ALA A 310 -14.01 -5.22 -1.98
CA ALA A 310 -14.73 -4.32 -1.09
C ALA A 310 -15.65 -5.10 -0.15
N VAL A 311 -15.88 -4.56 1.04
CA VAL A 311 -16.94 -5.10 1.92
C VAL A 311 -18.31 -4.82 1.30
N GLY A 312 -18.64 -3.56 1.03
CA GLY A 312 -19.84 -3.14 0.32
C GLY A 312 -19.64 -3.04 -1.19
N ASP A 313 -20.27 -2.04 -1.82
CA ASP A 313 -20.40 -1.98 -3.28
C ASP A 313 -19.08 -1.71 -4.03
N ILE A 314 -18.99 -2.24 -5.25
CA ILE A 314 -17.99 -1.85 -6.25
C ILE A 314 -18.73 -1.28 -7.45
N VAL A 315 -18.53 0.01 -7.73
CA VAL A 315 -19.23 0.74 -8.80
C VAL A 315 -18.22 1.28 -9.81
N ASN A 316 -18.34 0.84 -11.05
CA ASN A 316 -17.67 1.40 -12.21
C ASN A 316 -18.71 2.14 -13.05
N LYS A 317 -18.64 3.47 -13.12
CA LYS A 317 -19.67 4.28 -13.81
C LYS A 317 -19.07 5.27 -14.78
N CYS A 318 -19.80 5.56 -15.85
CA CYS A 318 -19.49 6.68 -16.72
C CYS A 318 -19.78 8.03 -16.01
N THR A 319 -19.09 9.08 -16.42
CA THR A 319 -19.32 10.44 -15.95
C THR A 319 -19.41 11.40 -17.13
N GLU A 320 -20.19 12.46 -16.96
CA GLU A 320 -20.15 13.60 -17.87
C GLU A 320 -18.98 14.50 -17.50
N ALA A 321 -18.11 14.79 -18.47
CA ALA A 321 -16.99 15.71 -18.34
C ALA A 321 -17.16 16.87 -19.32
N ASN A 322 -16.82 18.08 -18.85
CA ASN A 322 -16.77 19.26 -19.71
C ASN A 322 -15.40 19.30 -20.41
N VAL A 323 -15.41 19.26 -21.75
CA VAL A 323 -14.21 19.42 -22.57
C VAL A 323 -14.39 20.67 -23.42
N GLY A 324 -13.92 21.81 -22.90
CA GLY A 324 -14.27 23.14 -23.40
C GLY A 324 -15.78 23.40 -23.25
N ASN A 325 -16.43 23.85 -24.32
CA ASN A 325 -17.88 24.10 -24.34
C ASN A 325 -18.72 22.85 -24.69
N LYS A 326 -18.11 21.65 -24.73
CA LYS A 326 -18.80 20.40 -25.09
C LYS A 326 -18.83 19.43 -23.92
N LYS A 327 -20.01 18.91 -23.63
CA LYS A 327 -20.21 17.78 -22.72
C LYS A 327 -19.81 16.48 -23.44
N LYS A 328 -18.87 15.74 -22.85
CA LYS A 328 -18.46 14.41 -23.31
C LYS A 328 -18.61 13.42 -22.17
N TRP A 329 -19.15 12.25 -22.47
CA TRP A 329 -19.21 11.17 -21.49
C TRP A 329 -17.90 10.40 -21.52
N LYS A 330 -17.28 10.28 -20.36
CA LYS A 330 -16.11 9.46 -20.13
C LYS A 330 -16.57 8.16 -19.49
N LYS A 331 -16.37 7.05 -20.19
CA LYS A 331 -16.66 5.71 -19.65
C LYS A 331 -15.73 5.41 -18.48
N GLY A 332 -16.23 4.68 -17.50
CA GLY A 332 -15.37 3.96 -16.57
C GLY A 332 -14.75 2.76 -17.28
N LYS A 333 -13.51 2.42 -16.96
CA LYS A 333 -12.82 1.28 -17.56
C LYS A 333 -11.98 0.57 -16.50
N PHE A 334 -12.28 -0.70 -16.27
CA PHE A 334 -11.41 -1.60 -15.54
C PHE A 334 -10.71 -2.50 -16.52
N SER A 335 -9.39 -2.61 -16.42
CA SER A 335 -8.60 -3.41 -17.35
C SER A 335 -7.50 -4.21 -16.68
N ALA A 336 -7.22 -5.38 -17.23
CA ALA A 336 -6.11 -6.23 -16.82
C ALA A 336 -5.41 -6.84 -18.04
N GLY A 337 -4.10 -7.11 -17.95
CA GLY A 337 -3.39 -7.81 -19.02
C GLY A 337 -3.52 -9.33 -18.96
N LYS A 338 -3.56 -9.92 -17.76
CA LYS A 338 -3.60 -11.38 -17.54
C LYS A 338 -4.81 -11.83 -16.74
N SER A 339 -5.16 -11.15 -15.64
CA SER A 339 -6.33 -11.55 -14.86
C SER A 339 -6.99 -10.40 -14.12
N MET A 340 -8.32 -10.48 -14.02
CA MET A 340 -9.13 -9.54 -13.26
C MET A 340 -9.98 -10.28 -12.22
N THR A 341 -9.94 -9.81 -10.98
CA THR A 341 -10.82 -10.29 -9.90
C THR A 341 -11.54 -9.12 -9.25
N ILE A 342 -12.87 -9.19 -9.21
CA ILE A 342 -13.75 -8.20 -8.58
C ILE A 342 -14.60 -8.92 -7.53
N GLU A 343 -14.42 -8.60 -6.26
CA GLU A 343 -15.13 -9.24 -5.16
C GLU A 343 -15.78 -8.20 -4.24
N SER A 344 -17.11 -8.23 -4.16
CA SER A 344 -17.89 -7.50 -3.15
C SER A 344 -18.44 -8.51 -2.14
N LYS A 345 -18.04 -8.39 -0.87
CA LYS A 345 -18.33 -9.40 0.16
C LYS A 345 -19.76 -9.36 0.68
N GLU A 346 -20.30 -8.17 0.86
CA GLU A 346 -21.61 -7.87 1.44
C GLU A 346 -22.41 -6.88 0.57
N GLY A 347 -21.84 -6.44 -0.55
CA GLY A 347 -22.46 -5.48 -1.46
C GLY A 347 -22.73 -6.04 -2.84
N SER A 348 -23.03 -5.13 -3.75
CA SER A 348 -23.27 -5.34 -5.18
C SER A 348 -22.05 -4.95 -6.03
N ILE A 349 -22.01 -5.44 -7.27
CA ILE A 349 -21.07 -4.97 -8.29
C ILE A 349 -21.88 -4.33 -9.42
N VAL A 350 -21.62 -3.07 -9.71
CA VAL A 350 -22.34 -2.29 -10.74
C VAL A 350 -21.36 -1.78 -11.79
N ASN A 351 -21.54 -2.22 -13.04
CA ASN A 351 -20.84 -1.72 -14.22
C ASN A 351 -21.81 -0.92 -15.09
N ASP A 352 -21.78 0.40 -14.94
CA ASP A 352 -22.75 1.35 -15.47
C ASP A 352 -22.16 2.12 -16.66
N ALA A 353 -22.59 1.72 -17.86
CA ALA A 353 -22.17 2.21 -19.17
C ALA A 353 -20.64 2.28 -19.28
N SER A 354 -19.99 1.25 -18.76
CA SER A 354 -18.55 1.17 -18.52
C SER A 354 -17.99 -0.17 -18.98
N ASP A 355 -16.67 -0.26 -19.10
CA ASP A 355 -16.00 -1.38 -19.74
C ASP A 355 -15.18 -2.18 -18.72
N LEU A 356 -15.32 -3.50 -18.74
CA LEU A 356 -14.42 -4.45 -18.10
C LEU A 356 -13.64 -5.16 -19.22
N LYS A 357 -12.31 -5.11 -19.20
CA LYS A 357 -11.47 -5.73 -20.24
C LYS A 357 -10.31 -6.53 -19.65
N CYS A 358 -10.14 -7.78 -20.05
CA CYS A 358 -8.93 -8.54 -19.79
C CYS A 358 -8.30 -8.94 -21.12
N GLU A 359 -7.00 -8.70 -21.31
CA GLU A 359 -6.36 -9.03 -22.58
C GLU A 359 -6.15 -10.54 -22.72
N ASN A 360 -5.40 -11.18 -21.80
CA ASN A 360 -4.96 -12.57 -21.93
C ASN A 360 -5.29 -13.42 -20.69
N GLY A 361 -6.55 -13.42 -20.25
CA GLY A 361 -7.03 -14.36 -19.24
C GLY A 361 -8.36 -13.97 -18.60
N ASP A 362 -8.63 -14.49 -17.40
CA ASP A 362 -9.99 -14.53 -16.89
C ASP A 362 -10.46 -13.23 -16.21
N ILE A 363 -11.75 -12.95 -16.34
CA ILE A 363 -12.51 -12.03 -15.47
C ILE A 363 -13.32 -12.86 -14.48
N ARG A 364 -13.04 -12.69 -13.18
CA ARG A 364 -13.80 -13.30 -12.08
C ARG A 364 -14.55 -12.23 -11.30
N ILE A 365 -15.88 -12.35 -11.24
CA ILE A 365 -16.78 -11.43 -10.55
C ILE A 365 -17.52 -12.22 -9.47
N LYS A 366 -17.44 -11.74 -8.22
CA LYS A 366 -18.13 -12.34 -7.09
C LYS A 366 -18.83 -11.28 -6.25
N SER A 367 -20.14 -11.46 -6.02
CA SER A 367 -20.94 -10.52 -5.22
C SER A 367 -21.94 -11.25 -4.32
N LYS A 368 -22.28 -10.61 -3.19
CA LYS A 368 -23.33 -11.07 -2.29
C LYS A 368 -24.72 -10.54 -2.67
N LEU A 369 -24.85 -9.24 -2.94
CA LEU A 369 -26.17 -8.62 -3.19
C LEU A 369 -26.58 -8.56 -4.65
N GLY A 370 -25.65 -8.76 -5.59
CA GLY A 370 -26.00 -8.82 -7.01
C GLY A 370 -24.94 -8.23 -7.93
N VAL A 371 -25.06 -8.55 -9.21
CA VAL A 371 -24.20 -8.02 -10.27
C VAL A 371 -25.06 -7.33 -11.32
N GLN A 372 -24.72 -6.08 -11.66
CA GLN A 372 -25.47 -5.27 -12.61
C GLN A 372 -24.58 -4.74 -13.72
N PHE A 373 -24.99 -4.93 -14.97
CA PHE A 373 -24.45 -4.27 -16.15
C PHE A 373 -25.54 -3.41 -16.77
N LEU A 374 -25.33 -2.11 -16.86
CA LEU A 374 -26.37 -1.14 -17.24
C LEU A 374 -25.90 -0.31 -18.42
N ALA A 375 -26.71 -0.20 -19.47
CA ALA A 375 -26.54 0.80 -20.52
C ALA A 375 -27.16 2.14 -20.09
N ARG A 376 -26.61 3.24 -20.61
CA ARG A 376 -27.18 4.58 -20.45
C ARG A 376 -27.45 5.23 -21.79
N THR A 377 -28.63 5.82 -21.94
CA THR A 377 -28.95 6.69 -23.08
C THR A 377 -28.70 8.13 -22.69
N HIS A 378 -27.87 8.82 -23.47
CA HIS A 378 -27.51 10.21 -23.27
C HIS A 378 -28.15 11.06 -24.36
N THR A 379 -28.75 12.18 -23.98
CA THR A 379 -29.36 13.15 -24.89
C THR A 379 -28.49 14.40 -24.93
N TYR A 380 -28.07 14.80 -26.13
CA TYR A 380 -27.26 16.00 -26.37
C TYR A 380 -28.07 16.99 -27.21
N MET A 381 -27.95 18.27 -26.88
CA MET A 381 -28.42 19.35 -27.72
C MET A 381 -27.20 20.02 -28.34
N SER A 382 -27.13 20.06 -29.67
CA SER A 382 -26.14 20.85 -30.39
C SER A 382 -26.85 22.01 -31.07
N GLU A 383 -26.42 23.23 -30.77
CA GLU A 383 -26.86 24.42 -31.47
C GLU A 383 -25.87 24.72 -32.60
N LYS A 384 -26.36 24.70 -33.84
CA LYS A 384 -25.61 25.15 -35.00
C LYS A 384 -26.07 26.58 -35.31
N SER A 385 -25.20 27.55 -35.10
CA SER A 385 -25.38 28.90 -35.61
C SER A 385 -24.90 28.93 -37.06
N GLU A 386 -25.82 29.18 -37.99
CA GLU A 386 -25.49 29.41 -39.39
C GLU A 386 -25.42 30.92 -39.62
N ASP A 387 -24.22 31.38 -39.97
CA ASP A 387 -23.83 32.72 -40.47
C ASP A 387 -24.22 34.00 -39.71
N LYS A 388 -23.27 34.94 -39.62
CA LYS A 388 -23.35 36.15 -38.79
C LYS A 388 -24.36 37.21 -39.26
N THR A 389 -25.00 37.01 -40.40
CA THR A 389 -25.89 38.00 -41.04
C THR A 389 -27.37 37.76 -40.79
N ILE A 390 -27.78 36.55 -40.38
CA ILE A 390 -29.17 36.23 -40.03
C ILE A 390 -29.14 35.32 -38.80
N LEU A 391 -29.64 35.78 -37.65
CA LEU A 391 -29.79 34.98 -36.43
C LEU A 391 -30.81 33.85 -36.65
N ARG A 392 -30.38 32.74 -37.27
CA ARG A 392 -31.08 31.45 -37.26
C ARG A 392 -30.18 30.46 -36.53
N SER A 393 -30.55 30.14 -35.29
CA SER A 393 -29.99 28.98 -34.60
C SER A 393 -30.89 27.78 -34.84
N THR A 394 -30.27 26.68 -35.26
CA THR A 394 -30.98 25.40 -35.38
C THR A 394 -30.50 24.50 -34.25
N THR A 395 -31.43 24.12 -33.38
CA THR A 395 -31.17 23.19 -32.28
C THR A 395 -31.44 21.77 -32.75
N THR A 396 -30.43 20.91 -32.76
CA THR A 396 -30.59 19.49 -33.07
C THR A 396 -30.40 18.65 -31.81
N THR A 397 -31.38 17.81 -31.50
CA THR A 397 -31.29 16.80 -30.44
C THR A 397 -30.71 15.51 -31.00
N LYS A 398 -29.64 15.00 -30.39
CA LYS A 398 -29.05 13.69 -30.71
C LYS A 398 -29.06 12.80 -29.48
N THR A 399 -29.51 11.56 -29.63
CA THR A 399 -29.44 10.54 -28.58
C THR A 399 -28.31 9.56 -28.91
N LYS A 400 -27.57 9.14 -27.89
CA LYS A 400 -26.54 8.09 -28.01
C LYS A 400 -26.62 7.18 -26.80
N THR A 401 -26.73 5.89 -27.02
CA THR A 401 -26.68 4.87 -25.96
C THR A 401 -25.24 4.39 -25.78
N SER A 402 -24.76 4.44 -24.54
CA SER A 402 -23.50 3.86 -24.09
C SER A 402 -23.81 2.53 -23.43
N PHE A 403 -23.42 1.45 -24.11
CA PHE A 403 -23.56 0.09 -23.58
C PHE A 403 -22.44 -0.22 -22.58
N ALA A 404 -22.74 -1.09 -21.62
CA ALA A 404 -21.73 -1.72 -20.79
C ALA A 404 -21.04 -2.84 -21.58
N ALA A 405 -19.75 -3.08 -21.32
CA ALA A 405 -19.00 -4.14 -21.99
C ALA A 405 -18.20 -4.97 -20.98
N CYS A 406 -18.09 -6.27 -21.25
CA CYS A 406 -17.23 -7.20 -20.51
C CYS A 406 -16.50 -8.12 -21.51
N ASP A 407 -15.20 -7.93 -21.67
CA ASP A 407 -14.44 -8.45 -22.82
C ASP A 407 -13.15 -9.17 -22.36
N VAL A 408 -12.99 -10.42 -22.77
CA VAL A 408 -11.79 -11.26 -22.58
C VAL A 408 -11.29 -11.92 -23.88
N THR A 409 -11.39 -11.19 -24.99
CA THR A 409 -11.24 -11.67 -26.39
C THR A 409 -9.97 -12.46 -26.75
N ALA A 410 -8.89 -12.51 -25.97
CA ALA A 410 -7.74 -13.40 -26.25
C ALA A 410 -7.77 -14.70 -25.43
N GLY A 411 -8.89 -15.43 -25.48
CA GLY A 411 -9.01 -16.80 -24.94
C GLY A 411 -9.31 -16.92 -23.44
N GLY A 412 -9.73 -15.85 -22.77
CA GLY A 412 -10.07 -15.89 -21.33
C GLY A 412 -11.50 -16.35 -21.03
N ASN A 413 -11.76 -16.71 -19.76
CA ASN A 413 -13.10 -17.00 -19.26
C ASN A 413 -13.73 -15.78 -18.57
N ILE A 414 -15.05 -15.69 -18.62
CA ILE A 414 -15.85 -14.77 -17.80
C ILE A 414 -16.61 -15.61 -16.77
N LEU A 415 -16.28 -15.47 -15.50
CA LEU A 415 -16.93 -16.18 -14.40
C LEU A 415 -17.64 -15.19 -13.49
N ILE A 416 -18.97 -15.26 -13.43
CA ILE A 416 -19.83 -14.46 -12.56
C ILE A 416 -20.46 -15.39 -11.53
N LYS A 417 -20.25 -15.07 -10.24
CA LYS A 417 -20.90 -15.75 -9.13
C LYS A 417 -21.60 -14.75 -8.22
N THR A 418 -22.91 -14.91 -8.03
CA THR A 418 -23.67 -14.02 -7.16
C THR A 418 -24.72 -14.74 -6.33
N GLU A 419 -24.89 -14.31 -5.09
CA GLU A 419 -26.00 -14.78 -4.24
C GLU A 419 -27.29 -13.99 -4.42
N GLY A 420 -27.17 -12.71 -4.82
CA GLY A 420 -28.29 -11.88 -5.23
C GLY A 420 -28.52 -11.93 -6.74
N ASP A 421 -29.21 -10.91 -7.24
CA ASP A 421 -29.67 -10.89 -8.63
C ASP A 421 -28.56 -10.59 -9.63
N PHE A 422 -28.71 -11.12 -10.85
CA PHE A 422 -27.89 -10.77 -12.00
C PHE A 422 -28.73 -9.99 -13.01
N LYS A 423 -28.38 -8.72 -13.23
CA LYS A 423 -29.08 -7.85 -14.18
C LYS A 423 -28.14 -7.38 -15.27
N SER A 424 -28.53 -7.60 -16.53
CA SER A 424 -27.81 -7.09 -17.69
C SER A 424 -28.78 -6.35 -18.60
N VAL A 425 -28.55 -5.06 -18.85
CA VAL A 425 -29.38 -4.22 -19.72
C VAL A 425 -28.49 -3.51 -20.73
N GLY A 426 -28.52 -3.94 -21.99
CA GLY A 426 -27.67 -3.38 -23.03
C GLY A 426 -26.18 -3.62 -22.74
N THR A 427 -25.80 -4.90 -22.71
CA THR A 427 -24.43 -5.30 -22.39
C THR A 427 -23.89 -6.21 -23.47
N GLU A 428 -22.64 -5.99 -23.83
CA GLU A 428 -21.88 -6.89 -24.70
C GLU A 428 -20.92 -7.71 -23.83
N PHE A 429 -21.05 -9.03 -23.86
CA PHE A 429 -20.04 -9.92 -23.27
C PHE A 429 -19.30 -10.66 -24.39
N LYS A 430 -17.96 -10.63 -24.31
CA LYS A 430 -17.06 -11.36 -25.20
C LYS A 430 -16.19 -12.28 -24.38
N ALA A 431 -16.57 -13.55 -24.31
CA ALA A 431 -15.69 -14.58 -23.77
C ALA A 431 -14.76 -15.09 -24.87
N GLY A 432 -13.53 -15.45 -24.53
CA GLY A 432 -12.63 -16.15 -25.45
C GLY A 432 -12.80 -17.66 -25.35
N ASN A 433 -13.15 -18.17 -24.15
CA ASN A 433 -13.36 -19.60 -23.91
C ASN A 433 -14.73 -19.92 -23.30
N GLU A 434 -14.95 -19.64 -22.01
CA GLU A 434 -16.23 -19.88 -21.35
C GLU A 434 -16.85 -18.60 -20.78
N PHE A 435 -18.18 -18.52 -20.88
CA PHE A 435 -18.99 -17.62 -20.07
C PHE A 435 -19.78 -18.45 -19.06
N LEU A 436 -19.53 -18.26 -17.76
CA LEU A 436 -20.25 -18.93 -16.68
C LEU A 436 -20.90 -17.89 -15.76
N ALA A 437 -22.22 -17.96 -15.61
CA ALA A 437 -22.97 -17.21 -14.61
C ALA A 437 -23.69 -18.15 -13.64
N ASP A 438 -23.22 -18.19 -12.38
CA ASP A 438 -23.82 -18.93 -11.26
C ASP A 438 -24.56 -17.94 -10.34
N VAL A 439 -25.88 -17.88 -10.48
CA VAL A 439 -26.76 -16.87 -9.87
C VAL A 439 -27.73 -17.56 -8.92
N LYS A 440 -27.68 -17.27 -7.62
CA LYS A 440 -28.69 -17.83 -6.68
C LYS A 440 -30.00 -17.04 -6.68
N GLY A 441 -29.95 -15.74 -7.02
CA GLY A 441 -31.12 -14.87 -7.15
C GLY A 441 -31.80 -14.97 -8.52
N GLU A 442 -32.44 -13.88 -8.94
CA GLU A 442 -33.05 -13.76 -10.27
C GLU A 442 -32.03 -13.30 -11.31
N ALA A 443 -32.11 -13.84 -12.52
CA ALA A 443 -31.35 -13.39 -13.68
C ALA A 443 -32.27 -12.64 -14.66
N SER A 444 -31.94 -11.38 -14.98
CA SER A 444 -32.66 -10.56 -15.94
C SER A 444 -31.72 -10.05 -17.04
N LEU A 445 -31.96 -10.49 -18.28
CA LEU A 445 -31.11 -10.19 -19.44
C LEU A 445 -31.92 -9.45 -20.51
N ALA A 446 -31.65 -8.16 -20.71
CA ALA A 446 -32.32 -7.32 -21.68
C ALA A 446 -31.31 -6.71 -22.66
N GLY A 447 -31.47 -6.96 -23.98
CA GLY A 447 -30.54 -6.41 -24.98
C GLY A 447 -29.10 -6.88 -24.80
N LEU A 448 -28.93 -8.13 -24.36
CA LEU A 448 -27.64 -8.78 -24.18
C LEU A 448 -27.11 -9.24 -25.55
N VAL A 449 -25.86 -8.90 -25.86
CA VAL A 449 -25.13 -9.47 -26.99
C VAL A 449 -24.01 -10.33 -26.42
N LEU A 450 -24.05 -11.63 -26.74
CA LEU A 450 -22.96 -12.56 -26.49
C LEU A 450 -22.29 -12.83 -27.84
N SER A 451 -21.04 -12.39 -28.00
CA SER A 451 -20.28 -12.62 -29.24
C SER A 451 -19.03 -13.42 -28.94
N GLU A 452 -18.81 -14.48 -29.71
CA GLU A 452 -17.54 -15.22 -29.68
C GLU A 452 -16.40 -14.34 -30.21
N SER A 453 -15.19 -14.57 -29.69
CA SER A 453 -13.98 -14.10 -30.38
C SER A 453 -13.79 -14.89 -31.69
N GLU A 454 -12.88 -14.48 -32.57
CA GLU A 454 -12.55 -15.27 -33.78
C GLU A 454 -12.08 -16.71 -33.43
N GLU A 455 -11.68 -16.94 -32.18
CA GLU A 455 -11.46 -18.25 -31.57
C GLU A 455 -12.74 -18.69 -30.82
N LYS A 456 -13.25 -19.88 -31.16
CA LYS A 456 -14.54 -20.43 -30.71
C LYS A 456 -14.64 -20.44 -29.18
N THR A 457 -15.64 -19.76 -28.61
CA THR A 457 -16.03 -20.03 -27.21
C THR A 457 -16.62 -21.43 -27.11
N GLU A 458 -16.12 -22.23 -26.18
CA GLU A 458 -16.53 -23.62 -26.05
C GLU A 458 -17.93 -23.75 -25.41
N SER A 459 -18.32 -22.85 -24.50
CA SER A 459 -19.60 -22.95 -23.79
C SER A 459 -20.07 -21.63 -23.14
N CYS A 460 -21.38 -21.37 -23.21
CA CYS A 460 -22.07 -20.35 -22.43
C CYS A 460 -23.04 -21.03 -21.45
N ILE A 461 -22.79 -20.89 -20.14
CA ILE A 461 -23.54 -21.57 -19.08
C ILE A 461 -24.18 -20.54 -18.14
N ILE A 462 -25.50 -20.58 -17.99
CA ILE A 462 -26.25 -19.76 -17.04
C ILE A 462 -27.05 -20.66 -16.10
N ARG A 463 -26.74 -20.57 -14.80
CA ARG A 463 -27.47 -21.26 -13.72
C ARG A 463 -28.14 -20.20 -12.87
N SER A 464 -29.47 -20.26 -12.76
CA SER A 464 -30.26 -19.31 -11.98
C SER A 464 -31.48 -19.94 -11.33
N LYS A 465 -32.06 -19.30 -10.31
CA LYS A 465 -33.37 -19.72 -9.81
C LYS A 465 -34.46 -19.40 -10.83
N SER A 466 -34.51 -18.15 -11.27
CA SER A 466 -35.43 -17.67 -12.31
C SER A 466 -34.66 -16.88 -13.36
N LEU A 467 -35.00 -17.08 -14.63
CA LEU A 467 -34.41 -16.37 -15.77
C LEU A 467 -35.49 -15.63 -16.57
N LYS A 468 -35.34 -14.31 -16.72
CA LYS A 468 -36.13 -13.49 -17.64
C LYS A 468 -35.23 -12.91 -18.73
N THR A 469 -35.59 -13.14 -19.99
CA THR A 469 -34.83 -12.61 -21.13
C THR A 469 -35.70 -11.84 -22.14
N THR A 470 -35.15 -10.74 -22.66
CA THR A 470 -35.79 -9.91 -23.68
C THR A 470 -34.74 -9.38 -24.66
N GLY A 471 -34.80 -9.80 -25.93
CA GLY A 471 -33.91 -9.31 -26.98
C GLY A 471 -32.44 -9.72 -26.79
N VAL A 472 -32.20 -10.95 -26.34
CA VAL A 472 -30.86 -11.54 -26.27
C VAL A 472 -30.45 -12.03 -27.66
N LYS A 473 -29.22 -11.72 -28.07
CA LYS A 473 -28.60 -12.21 -29.30
C LYS A 473 -27.34 -13.00 -28.97
N PHE A 474 -27.28 -14.21 -29.50
CA PHE A 474 -26.09 -15.06 -29.46
C PHE A 474 -25.47 -15.04 -30.86
N GLU A 475 -24.23 -14.58 -30.96
CA GLU A 475 -23.50 -14.52 -32.22
C GLU A 475 -22.41 -15.59 -32.21
N ASN A 476 -22.56 -16.58 -33.10
CA ASN A 476 -21.71 -17.75 -33.37
C ASN A 476 -21.84 -18.95 -32.39
N GLY A 477 -22.16 -20.12 -32.97
CA GLY A 477 -21.49 -21.42 -32.80
C GLY A 477 -21.52 -22.21 -31.48
N GLY A 478 -21.43 -21.58 -30.32
CA GLY A 478 -21.19 -22.26 -29.04
C GLY A 478 -22.41 -22.97 -28.45
N ASN A 479 -22.17 -23.95 -27.58
CA ASN A 479 -23.24 -24.59 -26.80
C ASN A 479 -23.77 -23.60 -25.74
N LEU A 480 -25.07 -23.32 -25.79
CA LEU A 480 -25.78 -22.57 -24.75
C LEU A 480 -26.46 -23.56 -23.78
N ASP A 481 -26.00 -23.58 -22.53
CA ASP A 481 -26.63 -24.33 -21.45
C ASP A 481 -27.30 -23.37 -20.46
N ILE A 482 -28.61 -23.48 -20.33
CA ILE A 482 -29.41 -22.71 -19.38
C ILE A 482 -30.08 -23.69 -18.42
N THR A 483 -29.76 -23.55 -17.13
CA THR A 483 -30.45 -24.25 -16.04
C THR A 483 -31.19 -23.23 -15.17
N ALA A 484 -32.52 -23.25 -15.18
CA ALA A 484 -33.37 -22.42 -14.32
C ALA A 484 -34.63 -23.16 -13.85
N GLU A 485 -35.11 -22.86 -12.64
CA GLU A 485 -36.39 -23.42 -12.14
C GLU A 485 -37.58 -22.83 -12.91
N ASN A 486 -37.51 -21.53 -13.21
CA ASN A 486 -38.50 -20.80 -14.01
C ASN A 486 -37.81 -19.95 -15.08
N ALA A 487 -38.20 -20.07 -16.35
CA ALA A 487 -37.62 -19.29 -17.44
C ALA A 487 -38.71 -18.63 -18.30
N ILE A 488 -38.57 -17.33 -18.57
CA ILE A 488 -39.46 -16.53 -19.42
C ILE A 488 -38.65 -15.88 -20.54
N PHE A 489 -39.10 -16.07 -21.80
CA PHE A 489 -38.47 -15.56 -23.02
C PHE A 489 -39.46 -14.68 -23.79
N GLU A 490 -39.30 -13.34 -23.75
CA GLU A 490 -40.31 -12.39 -24.30
C GLU A 490 -40.00 -11.90 -25.73
N ARG A 491 -38.79 -12.17 -26.24
CA ARG A 491 -38.38 -11.93 -27.65
C ARG A 491 -36.99 -12.50 -27.84
N GLN A 492 -36.84 -13.59 -28.59
CA GLN A 492 -35.53 -14.14 -28.93
C GLN A 492 -35.29 -14.00 -30.44
N ILE A 493 -34.10 -13.54 -30.80
CA ILE A 493 -33.54 -13.74 -32.13
C ILE A 493 -32.45 -14.80 -31.93
N LEU A 494 -32.88 -16.07 -31.92
CA LEU A 494 -31.96 -17.19 -32.05
C LEU A 494 -31.56 -17.23 -33.52
N ASN A 495 -30.33 -16.79 -33.82
CA ASN A 495 -29.73 -17.10 -35.09
C ASN A 495 -28.89 -18.36 -34.87
N ASN A 496 -29.43 -19.48 -35.35
CA ASN A 496 -29.00 -20.88 -35.21
C ASN A 496 -29.66 -21.64 -34.06
#